data_AF-A0AAP6WQ61-F1
#
_entry.id   AF-A0AAP6WQ61-F1
#
_cell.length_a   1.000
_cell.length_b   1.000
_cell.length_c   1.000
_cell.angle_alpha   90.00
_cell.angle_beta   90.00
_cell.angle_gamma   90.00
#
_symmetry.space_group_name_H-M   'P 1'
#
loop_
_entity.id
_entity.type
_entity.pdbx_description
1 polymer ?
#
loop_
_entity_poly.entity_id
_entity_poly.type
_entity_poly.pdbx_seq_one_letter_code
_entity_poly.pdbx_strand_id
1 'polypeptide(L)'
;MDKELIKLKDGYIKEIYTDTDYTPGCETCDYGSEYRNEFTVYLSSRKVEIKISDMYEYVLSEDYLIKLFIRNLDEIKRCSEEEFIGWLRYKIDDLADKENCDYSFEVI
;
A
#
# COMPACT_ATOMS: atom_id res chain seq x y z
N MET A 1 -1.40 4.43 -24.94
CA MET A 1 -0.98 3.09 -24.48
C MET A 1 -0.59 3.29 -23.04
N ASP A 2 -1.41 2.86 -22.09
CA ASP A 2 -0.97 2.78 -20.70
C ASP A 2 0.17 1.76 -20.66
N LYS A 3 1.33 2.20 -20.20
CA LYS A 3 2.54 1.39 -20.21
C LYS A 3 2.48 0.47 -19.00
N GLU A 4 2.54 -0.84 -19.21
CA GLU A 4 2.60 -1.80 -18.10
C GLU A 4 3.84 -1.52 -17.23
N LEU A 5 3.62 -1.35 -15.93
CA LEU A 5 4.69 -1.14 -14.95
C LEU A 5 5.32 -2.49 -14.58
N ILE A 6 4.48 -3.47 -14.24
CA ILE A 6 4.89 -4.83 -13.88
C ILE A 6 3.92 -5.83 -14.51
N LYS A 7 4.47 -6.79 -15.25
CA LYS A 7 3.69 -7.88 -15.85
C LYS A 7 3.27 -8.90 -14.80
N LEU A 8 2.04 -9.41 -14.89
CA LEU A 8 1.53 -10.55 -14.12
C LEU A 8 1.17 -11.70 -15.10
N LYS A 9 0.82 -12.88 -14.59
CA LYS A 9 0.44 -14.05 -15.41
C LYS A 9 -0.74 -13.76 -16.35
N ASP A 10 -1.79 -13.13 -15.82
CA ASP A 10 -3.07 -12.88 -16.49
C ASP A 10 -3.46 -11.40 -16.55
N GLY A 11 -2.52 -10.51 -16.20
CA GLY A 11 -2.76 -9.08 -16.10
C GLY A 11 -1.47 -8.27 -15.98
N TYR A 12 -1.58 -7.07 -15.42
CA TYR A 12 -0.44 -6.20 -15.18
C TYR A 12 -0.78 -5.10 -14.18
N ILE A 13 0.23 -4.64 -13.46
CA ILE A 13 0.17 -3.38 -12.71
C ILE A 13 0.38 -2.24 -13.71
N LYS A 14 -0.58 -1.31 -13.76
CA LYS A 14 -0.56 -0.10 -14.59
C LYS A 14 0.19 1.03 -13.91
N GLU A 15 -0.18 1.28 -12.67
CA GLU A 15 0.20 2.49 -11.94
C GLU A 15 0.14 2.22 -10.45
N ILE A 16 0.99 2.93 -9.73
CA ILE A 16 1.06 2.95 -8.28
C ILE A 16 0.99 4.41 -7.87
N TYR A 17 0.01 4.76 -7.04
CA TYR A 17 -0.18 6.09 -6.49
C TYR A 17 0.01 6.05 -4.96
N THR A 18 0.69 7.06 -4.43
CA THR A 18 0.88 7.28 -3.00
C THR A 18 0.40 8.68 -2.63
N ASP A 19 -0.19 8.79 -1.46
CA ASP A 19 -0.57 10.06 -0.86
C ASP A 19 -0.34 10.02 0.65
N THR A 20 -0.17 11.19 1.24
CA THR A 20 0.01 11.35 2.67
C THR A 20 -0.80 12.53 3.17
N ASP A 21 -1.54 12.32 4.25
CA ASP A 21 -2.30 13.36 4.92
C ASP A 21 -1.91 13.43 6.40
N TYR A 22 -2.11 14.60 7.00
CA TYR A 22 -1.83 14.84 8.41
C TYR A 22 -2.93 15.69 9.03
N THR A 23 -3.52 15.17 10.09
CA THR A 23 -4.44 15.93 10.94
C THR A 23 -3.73 16.31 12.23
N PRO A 24 -3.61 17.60 12.57
CA PRO A 24 -2.97 18.03 13.80
C PRO A 24 -3.80 17.72 15.05
N GLY A 25 -3.12 17.27 16.09
CA GLY A 25 -3.68 17.06 17.42
C GLY A 25 -3.61 18.30 18.32
N CYS A 26 -3.62 18.07 19.63
CA CYS A 26 -3.48 19.12 20.65
C CYS A 26 -2.18 19.92 20.46
N GLU A 27 -2.26 21.25 20.32
CA GLU A 27 -1.10 22.13 20.04
C GLU A 27 0.08 22.03 21.03
N THR A 28 -0.16 21.56 22.26
CA THR A 28 0.88 21.46 23.30
C THR A 28 1.49 20.08 23.46
N CYS A 29 0.77 19.02 23.08
CA CYS A 29 1.21 17.64 23.31
C CYS A 29 0.97 16.70 22.13
N ASP A 30 0.49 17.21 21.00
CA ASP A 30 0.13 16.51 19.76
C ASP A 30 -0.85 15.35 19.92
N TYR A 31 -1.44 15.19 21.11
CA TYR A 31 -2.41 14.14 21.38
C TYR A 31 -3.63 14.28 20.45
N GLY A 32 -3.99 13.18 19.78
CA GLY A 32 -5.03 13.15 18.77
C GLY A 32 -4.58 13.58 17.37
N SER A 33 -3.26 13.71 17.14
CA SER A 33 -2.74 13.81 15.76
C SER A 33 -3.05 12.55 14.98
N GLU A 34 -3.07 12.64 13.65
CA GLU A 34 -3.27 11.47 12.80
C GLU A 34 -2.46 11.63 11.53
N TYR A 35 -1.54 10.70 11.31
CA TYR A 35 -0.72 10.58 10.12
C TYR A 35 -1.33 9.47 9.26
N ARG A 36 -1.78 9.82 8.06
CA ARG A 36 -2.45 8.89 7.14
C ARG A 36 -1.60 8.67 5.91
N ASN A 37 -1.36 7.41 5.56
CA ASN A 37 -0.78 6.99 4.29
C ASN A 37 -1.86 6.33 3.43
N GLU A 38 -2.00 6.79 2.19
CA GLU A 38 -2.84 6.14 1.19
C GLU A 38 -1.98 5.61 0.06
N PHE A 39 -2.28 4.38 -0.36
CA PHE A 39 -1.60 3.70 -1.43
C PHE A 39 -2.62 3.02 -2.34
N THR A 40 -2.52 3.29 -3.63
CA THR A 40 -3.39 2.70 -4.64
C THR A 40 -2.59 1.95 -5.70
N VAL A 41 -2.95 0.70 -5.96
CA VAL A 41 -2.43 -0.09 -7.09
C VAL A 41 -3.52 -0.25 -8.14
N TYR A 42 -3.25 0.25 -9.33
CA TYR A 42 -4.10 0.03 -10.50
C TYR A 42 -3.63 -1.23 -11.23
N LEU A 43 -4.47 -2.24 -11.28
CA LEU A 43 -4.28 -3.46 -12.06
C LEU A 43 -4.97 -3.36 -13.43
N SER A 44 -4.82 -4.38 -14.26
CA SER A 44 -5.44 -4.38 -15.58
C SER A 44 -6.95 -4.45 -15.50
N SER A 45 -7.49 -5.20 -14.52
CA SER A 45 -8.93 -5.41 -14.33
C SER A 45 -9.51 -4.83 -13.05
N ARG A 46 -8.69 -4.45 -12.07
CA ARG A 46 -9.10 -4.04 -10.72
C ARG A 46 -8.26 -2.89 -10.18
N LYS A 47 -8.66 -2.35 -9.05
CA LYS A 47 -7.91 -1.40 -8.24
C LYS A 47 -7.85 -1.89 -6.80
N VAL A 48 -6.70 -1.70 -6.16
CA VAL A 48 -6.52 -1.94 -4.73
C VAL A 48 -6.25 -0.61 -4.04
N GLU A 49 -7.05 -0.24 -3.05
CA GLU A 49 -6.80 0.90 -2.16
C GLU A 49 -6.40 0.39 -0.78
N ILE A 50 -5.34 0.98 -0.22
CA ILE A 50 -4.82 0.69 1.11
C ILE A 50 -4.68 2.01 1.85
N LYS A 51 -5.27 2.11 3.03
CA LYS A 51 -5.17 3.30 3.90
C LYS A 51 -4.66 2.86 5.25
N ILE A 52 -3.62 3.51 5.73
CA ILE A 52 -3.00 3.21 7.03
C ILE A 52 -2.98 4.50 7.82
N SER A 53 -3.33 4.43 9.10
CA SER A 53 -3.26 5.58 9.98
C SER A 53 -2.63 5.23 11.32
N ASP A 54 -1.88 6.18 11.85
CA ASP A 54 -1.29 6.13 13.19
C ASP A 54 -1.25 7.55 13.77
N MET A 55 -1.26 7.65 15.10
CA MET A 55 -1.32 8.91 15.84
C MET A 55 0.02 9.66 15.84
N TYR A 56 1.14 8.96 15.71
CA TYR A 56 2.45 9.54 15.96
C TYR A 56 3.34 9.67 14.73
N GLU A 57 3.21 8.80 13.73
CA GLU A 57 4.06 8.84 12.54
C GLU A 57 3.43 8.17 11.30
N TYR A 58 4.03 8.40 10.14
CA TYR A 58 3.69 7.68 8.91
C TYR A 58 4.27 6.27 8.95
N VAL A 59 3.40 5.27 9.06
CA VAL A 59 3.79 3.86 9.18
C VAL A 59 4.38 3.32 7.88
N LEU A 60 3.86 3.76 6.73
CA LEU A 60 4.22 3.20 5.44
C LEU A 60 4.84 4.26 4.54
N SER A 61 6.17 4.30 4.55
CA SER A 61 6.93 5.22 3.71
C SER A 61 6.96 4.79 2.23
N GLU A 62 7.04 5.76 1.33
CA GLU A 62 7.12 5.50 -0.12
C GLU A 62 8.33 4.62 -0.48
N ASP A 63 9.46 4.81 0.21
CA ASP A 63 10.67 4.02 -0.02
C ASP A 63 10.50 2.56 0.43
N TYR A 64 9.71 2.29 1.47
CA TYR A 64 9.36 0.93 1.86
C TYR A 64 8.56 0.23 0.77
N LEU A 65 7.54 0.90 0.19
CA LEU A 65 6.76 0.36 -0.93
C LEU A 65 7.66 0.03 -2.12
N ILE A 66 8.48 0.98 -2.56
CA ILE A 66 9.40 0.75 -3.68
C ILE A 66 10.30 -0.45 -3.42
N LYS A 67 10.86 -0.57 -2.21
CA LYS A 67 11.68 -1.73 -1.80
C LYS A 67 10.88 -3.02 -1.80
N LEU A 68 9.64 -3.02 -1.31
CA LEU A 68 8.76 -4.18 -1.28
C LEU A 68 8.50 -4.71 -2.70
N PHE A 69 8.15 -3.84 -3.65
CA PHE A 69 7.89 -4.25 -5.03
C PHE A 69 9.16 -4.71 -5.74
N ILE A 70 10.28 -3.99 -5.61
CA ILE A 70 11.53 -4.34 -6.29
C ILE A 70 12.09 -5.66 -5.76
N ARG A 71 12.11 -5.86 -4.44
CA ARG A 71 12.69 -7.08 -3.83
C ARG A 71 11.89 -8.35 -4.16
N ASN A 72 10.60 -8.21 -4.42
CA ASN A 72 9.70 -9.33 -4.72
C ASN A 72 9.27 -9.35 -6.19
N LEU A 73 9.95 -8.61 -7.08
CA LEU A 73 9.53 -8.44 -8.47
C LEU A 73 9.34 -9.76 -9.23
N ASP A 74 10.25 -10.72 -9.02
CA ASP A 74 10.15 -12.03 -9.68
C ASP A 74 9.04 -12.92 -9.11
N GLU A 75 8.67 -12.74 -7.84
CA GLU A 75 7.49 -13.40 -7.25
C GLU A 75 6.22 -12.78 -7.84
N ILE A 76 6.12 -11.45 -7.83
CA ILE A 76 4.98 -10.69 -8.36
C ILE A 76 4.71 -11.06 -9.82
N LYS A 77 5.76 -11.15 -10.66
CA LYS A 77 5.62 -11.55 -12.07
C LYS A 77 5.04 -12.94 -12.28
N ARG A 78 5.12 -13.80 -11.26
CA ARG A 78 4.57 -15.16 -11.26
C ARG A 78 3.18 -15.23 -10.64
N CYS A 79 2.60 -14.13 -10.18
CA CYS A 79 1.24 -14.08 -9.67
C CYS A 79 0.23 -13.82 -10.80
N SER A 80 -0.99 -14.35 -10.67
CA SER A 80 -2.19 -13.73 -11.27
C SER A 80 -2.56 -12.44 -10.53
N GLU A 81 -3.49 -11.65 -11.06
CA GLU A 81 -4.01 -10.48 -10.33
C GLU A 81 -4.61 -10.86 -8.96
N GLU A 82 -5.35 -11.97 -8.89
CA GLU A 82 -5.92 -12.47 -7.63
C GLU A 82 -4.82 -12.89 -6.64
N GLU A 83 -3.82 -13.66 -7.12
CA GLU A 83 -2.67 -14.07 -6.30
C GLU A 83 -1.89 -12.86 -5.79
N PHE A 84 -1.73 -11.83 -6.62
CA PHE A 84 -1.05 -10.59 -6.25
C PHE A 84 -1.82 -9.82 -5.16
N ILE A 85 -3.14 -9.70 -5.28
CA ILE A 85 -3.97 -9.04 -4.27
C ILE A 85 -3.84 -9.75 -2.92
N GLY A 86 -3.91 -11.08 -2.91
CA GLY A 86 -3.72 -11.88 -1.70
C GLY A 86 -2.32 -11.72 -1.10
N TRP A 87 -1.29 -11.75 -1.94
CA TRP A 87 0.10 -11.50 -1.54
C TRP A 87 0.27 -10.11 -0.92
N LEU A 88 -0.29 -9.08 -1.56
CA LEU A 88 -0.18 -7.71 -1.08
C LEU A 88 -0.89 -7.53 0.26
N ARG A 89 -2.10 -8.08 0.40
CA ARG A 89 -2.84 -8.07 1.67
C ARG A 89 -2.02 -8.69 2.79
N TYR A 90 -1.45 -9.88 2.56
CA TYR A 90 -0.59 -10.54 3.54
C TYR A 90 0.64 -9.69 3.93
N LYS A 91 1.26 -8.99 2.98
CA LYS A 91 2.38 -8.08 3.29
C LYS A 91 1.96 -6.87 4.12
N ILE A 92 0.74 -6.37 3.94
CA ILE A 92 0.21 -5.27 4.74
C ILE A 92 -0.23 -5.76 6.12
N ASP A 93 -0.86 -6.94 6.23
CA ASP A 93 -1.17 -7.58 7.52
C ASP A 93 0.08 -7.72 8.39
N ASP A 94 1.15 -8.32 7.83
CA ASP A 94 2.42 -8.52 8.55
C ASP A 94 3.10 -7.20 8.94
N LEU A 95 2.89 -6.13 8.17
CA LEU A 95 3.39 -4.80 8.52
C LEU A 95 2.54 -4.19 9.65
N ALA A 96 1.23 -4.21 9.52
CA ALA A 96 0.30 -3.65 10.50
C ALA A 96 0.47 -4.29 11.88
N ASP A 97 0.67 -5.61 11.92
CA ASP A 97 0.96 -6.34 13.15
C ASP A 97 2.29 -5.92 13.80
N LYS A 98 3.32 -5.62 13.00
CA LYS A 98 4.65 -5.21 13.49
C LYS A 98 4.67 -3.79 14.02
N GLU A 99 4.00 -2.90 13.31
CA GLU A 99 3.95 -1.47 13.63
C GLU A 99 2.78 -1.15 14.58
N ASN A 100 1.92 -2.14 14.87
CA ASN A 100 0.74 -2.01 15.72
C ASN A 100 -0.17 -0.84 15.27
N CYS A 101 -0.46 -0.81 13.97
CA CYS A 101 -1.29 0.22 13.34
C CYS A 101 -2.57 -0.36 12.74
N ASP A 102 -3.59 0.49 12.60
CA ASP A 102 -4.82 0.14 11.90
C ASP A 102 -4.70 0.42 10.39
N TYR A 103 -5.39 -0.40 9.58
CA TYR A 103 -5.44 -0.19 8.14
C TYR A 103 -6.75 -0.65 7.51
N SER A 104 -7.07 -0.10 6.33
CA SER A 104 -8.11 -0.60 5.43
C SER A 104 -7.52 -1.11 4.12
N PHE A 105 -8.17 -2.11 3.52
CA PHE A 105 -7.79 -2.68 2.24
C PHE A 105 -9.03 -3.03 1.43
N GLU A 106 -9.23 -2.30 0.35
CA GLU A 106 -10.39 -2.39 -0.52
C GLU A 106 -9.96 -2.82 -1.93
N VAL A 107 -10.78 -3.69 -2.55
CA VAL A 107 -10.60 -4.15 -3.93
C VAL A 107 -11.82 -3.68 -4.72
N ILE A 108 -11.57 -2.92 -5.78
CA ILE A 108 -12.58 -2.25 -6.62
C ILE A 108 -12.47 -2.74 -8.06
#